data_AF-A0A1W1BM96-F1
#
_entry.id   AF-A0A1W1BM96-F1
#
_cell.length_a   1.000
_cell.length_b   1.000
_cell.length_c   1.000
_cell.angle_alpha   90.00
_cell.angle_beta   90.00
_cell.angle_gamma   90.00
#
_symmetry.space_group_name_H-M   'P 1'
#
loop_
_entity.id
_entity.type
_entity.pdbx_description
1 polymer ?
#
loop_
_entity_poly.entity_id
_entity_poly.type
_entity_poly.pdbx_seq_one_letter_code
_entity_poly.pdbx_strand_id
1 'polypeptide(L)'
;MLWLENHKVPVVKIVTQTLDTHQWIDAKKAWYSRIAHDPMGYGFAAVEVKKEGLINYDKMKIMMLQGKNLHDPFIKKKLLGK
;
A
#
# COMPACT_ATOMS: atom_id res chain seq x y z
N MET A 1 -24.86 -1.69 -17.84
CA MET A 1 -24.16 -1.90 -19.13
C MET A 1 -24.20 -3.39 -19.46
N LEU A 2 -24.93 -3.79 -20.51
CA LEU A 2 -25.21 -5.19 -20.89
C LEU A 2 -23.97 -6.00 -21.33
N TRP A 3 -22.89 -5.32 -21.73
CA TRP A 3 -21.69 -5.95 -22.28
C TRP A 3 -20.81 -6.69 -21.24
N LEU A 4 -20.84 -6.22 -19.98
CA LEU A 4 -20.08 -6.80 -18.86
C LEU A 4 -20.70 -8.08 -18.30
N GLU A 5 -21.99 -8.34 -18.56
CA GLU A 5 -22.71 -9.49 -17.99
C GLU A 5 -22.23 -10.82 -18.59
N ASN A 6 -21.76 -10.82 -19.85
CA ASN A 6 -21.33 -12.03 -20.55
C ASN A 6 -19.81 -12.27 -20.53
N HIS A 7 -19.03 -11.36 -19.94
CA HIS A 7 -17.58 -11.49 -19.87
C HIS A 7 -17.17 -11.61 -18.39
N LYS A 8 -16.90 -12.83 -17.93
CA LYS A 8 -16.24 -13.03 -16.63
C LYS A 8 -14.91 -12.29 -16.67
N VAL A 9 -14.81 -11.21 -15.90
CA VAL A 9 -13.56 -10.45 -15.77
C VAL A 9 -12.52 -11.43 -15.21
N PRO A 10 -11.38 -11.65 -15.89
CA PRO A 10 -10.34 -12.51 -15.34
C PRO A 10 -9.93 -11.98 -13.97
N VAL A 11 -9.59 -12.90 -13.06
CA VAL A 11 -9.17 -12.57 -11.69
C VAL A 11 -8.08 -11.51 -11.75
N VAL A 12 -8.42 -10.27 -11.38
CA VAL A 12 -7.49 -9.15 -11.45
C VAL A 12 -6.43 -9.34 -10.36
N LYS A 13 -5.21 -9.67 -10.80
CA LYS A 13 -4.06 -9.80 -9.91
C LYS A 13 -3.35 -8.46 -9.83
N ILE A 14 -3.28 -7.91 -8.62
CA ILE A 14 -2.53 -6.69 -8.35
C ILE A 14 -1.13 -7.10 -7.93
N VAL A 15 -0.12 -6.66 -8.67
CA VAL A 15 1.28 -6.89 -8.33
C VAL A 15 1.94 -5.59 -7.93
N THR A 16 2.86 -5.67 -6.98
CA THR A 16 3.68 -4.56 -6.53
C THR A 16 5.13 -4.99 -6.50
N GLN A 17 6.03 -4.06 -6.83
CA GLN A 17 7.44 -4.26 -6.56
C GLN A 17 7.71 -3.93 -5.08
N THR A 18 8.49 -4.77 -4.42
CA THR A 18 8.92 -4.57 -3.03
C THR A 18 10.12 -3.62 -2.97
N LEU A 19 10.16 -2.78 -1.94
CA LEU A 19 11.24 -1.81 -1.73
C LEU A 19 12.52 -2.47 -1.22
N ASP A 20 12.40 -3.58 -0.49
CA ASP A 20 13.51 -4.28 0.16
C ASP A 20 14.16 -5.33 -0.75
N THR A 21 13.37 -6.18 -1.40
CA THR A 21 13.88 -7.29 -2.25
C THR A 21 13.81 -7.00 -3.75
N HIS A 22 13.15 -5.91 -4.15
CA HIS A 22 12.88 -5.54 -5.55
C HIS A 22 12.14 -6.60 -6.37
N GLN A 23 11.44 -7.51 -5.69
CA GLN A 23 10.65 -8.58 -6.30
C GLN A 23 9.22 -8.13 -6.59
N TRP A 24 8.65 -8.69 -7.65
CA TRP A 24 7.23 -8.49 -7.98
C TRP A 24 6.39 -9.55 -7.27
N ILE A 25 5.62 -9.12 -6.27
CA ILE A 25 4.76 -10.01 -5.49
C ILE A 25 3.30 -9.58 -5.59
N ASP A 26 2.40 -10.47 -5.17
CA ASP A 26 1.00 -10.12 -4.98
C ASP A 26 0.88 -9.04 -3.90
N ALA A 27 0.29 -7.89 -4.25
CA ALA A 27 0.13 -6.75 -3.34
C ALA A 27 -0.62 -7.14 -2.06
N LYS A 28 -1.52 -8.12 -2.11
CA LYS A 28 -2.27 -8.59 -0.93
C LYS A 28 -1.39 -9.38 0.05
N LYS A 29 -0.26 -9.91 -0.42
CA LYS A 29 0.70 -10.67 0.40
C LYS A 29 1.84 -9.81 0.94
N ALA A 30 2.00 -8.60 0.41
CA ALA A 30 3.03 -7.67 0.85
C ALA A 30 2.72 -7.07 2.23
N TRP A 31 3.77 -6.65 2.91
CA TRP A 31 3.69 -5.74 4.04
C TRP A 31 3.91 -4.31 3.58
N TYR A 32 3.37 -3.34 4.30
CA TYR A 32 3.42 -1.94 3.92
C TYR A 32 4.03 -1.09 5.03
N SER A 33 5.06 -0.33 4.65
CA SER A 33 5.59 0.75 5.48
C SER A 33 4.61 1.91 5.50
N ARG A 34 4.71 2.78 6.51
CA ARG A 34 3.96 4.04 6.63
C ARG A 34 4.84 5.28 6.67
N ILE A 35 6.15 5.06 6.63
CA ILE A 35 7.19 6.07 6.78
C ILE A 35 8.22 5.99 5.65
N ALA A 36 7.94 5.22 4.60
CA ALA A 36 8.85 5.09 3.48
C ALA A 36 8.96 6.43 2.74
N HIS A 37 10.15 6.72 2.24
CA HIS A 37 10.32 7.87 1.36
C HIS A 37 9.91 7.45 -0.05
N ASP A 38 8.75 7.92 -0.50
CA ASP A 38 8.29 7.76 -1.87
C ASP A 38 8.16 9.13 -2.56
N PRO A 39 8.39 9.22 -3.88
CA PRO A 39 8.28 10.48 -4.62
C PRO A 39 6.89 11.14 -4.50
N MET A 40 5.83 10.36 -4.26
CA MET A 40 4.48 10.88 -4.07
C MET A 40 4.22 11.38 -2.64
N GLY A 41 5.12 11.11 -1.70
CA GLY A 41 5.06 11.59 -0.33
C GLY A 41 3.95 10.96 0.52
N TYR A 42 3.45 9.78 0.15
CA TYR A 42 2.38 9.12 0.89
C TYR A 42 2.86 8.32 2.10
N GLY A 43 4.11 7.87 2.11
CA GLY A 43 4.70 7.05 3.16
C GLY A 43 4.52 5.56 2.99
N PHE A 44 3.74 5.12 2.00
CA PHE A 44 3.44 3.71 1.80
C PHE A 44 4.34 3.09 0.75
N ALA A 45 5.09 2.08 1.17
CA ALA A 45 5.88 1.25 0.28
C ALA A 45 5.66 -0.22 0.64
N ALA A 46 5.54 -1.06 -0.38
CA ALA A 46 5.46 -2.50 -0.21
C ALA A 46 6.84 -3.07 0.16
N VAL A 47 6.88 -4.02 1.08
CA VAL A 47 8.07 -4.78 1.46
C VAL A 47 7.69 -6.24 1.63
N GLU A 48 8.64 -7.12 1.34
CA GLU A 48 8.45 -8.56 1.45
C GLU A 48 8.67 -9.03 2.88
N VAL A 49 9.73 -8.53 3.53
CA VAL A 49 10.11 -8.95 4.87
C VAL A 49 9.30 -8.18 5.91
N LYS A 50 8.55 -8.92 6.72
CA LYS A 50 7.82 -8.35 7.85
C LYS A 50 8.80 -7.79 8.89
N LYS A 51 8.67 -6.50 9.19
CA LYS A 51 9.39 -5.77 10.24
C LYS A 51 8.40 -5.11 11.18
N GLU A 52 8.89 -4.64 12.32
CA GLU A 52 8.09 -3.92 13.30
C GLU A 52 7.54 -2.61 12.71
N GLY A 53 6.30 -2.27 13.05
CA GLY A 53 5.63 -1.05 12.55
C GLY A 53 5.00 -1.14 11.15
N LEU A 54 5.15 -2.28 10.44
CA LEU A 54 4.49 -2.50 9.16
C LEU A 54 3.01 -2.88 9.32
N ILE A 55 2.24 -2.66 8.26
CA ILE A 55 0.81 -3.03 8.19
C ILE A 55 0.54 -3.94 6.99
N ASN A 56 -0.57 -4.69 7.03
CA ASN A 56 -1.01 -5.51 5.90
C ASN A 56 -1.74 -4.67 4.84
N TYR A 57 -2.02 -5.31 3.69
CA TYR A 57 -2.73 -4.70 2.57
C TYR A 57 -4.08 -4.08 2.96
N ASP A 58 -4.92 -4.80 3.71
CA ASP A 58 -6.27 -4.30 4.04
C ASP A 58 -6.22 -3.04 4.91
N LYS A 59 -5.31 -3.02 5.89
CA LYS A 59 -5.11 -1.85 6.75
C LYS A 59 -4.53 -0.68 5.96
N MET A 60 -3.58 -0.94 5.06
CA MET A 60 -3.06 0.08 4.14
C MET A 60 -4.16 0.67 3.28
N LYS A 61 -4.99 -0.20 2.66
CA LYS A 61 -6.12 0.20 1.82
C LYS A 61 -7.11 1.10 2.57
N ILE A 62 -7.49 0.72 3.79
CA ILE A 62 -8.41 1.53 4.61
C ILE A 62 -7.78 2.88 4.94
N MET A 63 -6.50 2.92 5.33
CA MET A 63 -5.81 4.18 5.64
C MET A 63 -5.71 5.09 4.42
N MET A 64 -5.44 4.52 3.25
CA MET A 64 -5.42 5.24 1.98
C MET A 64 -6.78 5.87 1.65
N LEU A 65 -7.86 5.09 1.76
CA LEU A 65 -9.22 5.59 1.54
C LEU A 65 -9.63 6.68 2.54
N GLN A 66 -9.08 6.65 3.75
CA GLN A 66 -9.31 7.66 4.79
C GLN A 66 -8.37 8.87 4.68
N GLY A 67 -7.43 8.89 3.72
CA GLY A 67 -6.41 9.95 3.62
C GLY A 67 -5.38 9.95 4.75
N LYS A 68 -5.27 8.88 5.55
CA LYS A 68 -4.35 8.75 6.70
C LYS A 68 -2.93 8.37 6.25
N ASN A 69 -2.33 9.22 5.44
CA ASN A 69 -1.02 9.07 4.82
C ASN A 69 -0.09 10.23 5.26
N LEU A 70 1.17 10.26 4.80
CA LEU A 70 2.12 11.32 5.15
C LEU A 70 1.81 12.70 4.54
N HIS A 71 0.80 12.79 3.66
CA HIS A 71 0.31 14.06 3.15
C HIS A 71 -0.51 14.82 4.21
N ASP A 72 -1.14 14.09 5.15
CA ASP A 72 -1.78 14.69 6.31
C ASP A 72 -0.70 15.15 7.33
N PRO A 73 -0.59 16.46 7.62
CA PRO A 73 0.40 17.00 8.55
C PRO A 73 0.33 16.39 9.96
N PHE A 74 -0.87 16.04 10.44
CA PHE A 74 -1.06 15.44 11.76
C PHE A 74 -0.53 14.01 11.78
N ILE A 75 -0.80 13.24 10.72
CA ILE A 75 -0.29 11.86 10.58
C ILE A 75 1.23 11.88 10.40
N LYS A 76 1.74 12.80 9.57
CA LYS A 76 3.17 13.00 9.36
C LYS A 76 3.88 13.30 10.68
N LYS A 77 3.37 14.24 11.47
CA LYS A 77 3.93 14.59 12.79
C LYS A 77 3.85 13.44 13.78
N LYS A 78 2.74 12.70 13.80
CA LYS A 78 2.55 11.53 14.68
C LYS A 78 3.50 10.38 14.35
N LEU A 79 3.79 10.15 13.07
CA LEU A 79 4.62 9.03 12.63
C LEU A 79 6.11 9.35 12.59
N LEU A 80 6.47 10.58 12.22
CA LEU A 80 7.87 10.99 12.05
C LEU A 80 8.41 11.81 13.24
N GLY A 81 7.55 12.20 14.19
CA GLY A 81 7.95 13.01 15.34
C GLY A 81 8.47 14.41 15.00
N LYS A 82 8.23 14.88 13.77
CA LYS A 82 8.67 16.18 13.25
C LYS A 82 7.48 17.11 13.01
#